data_AF-A0A397NEC0-F1
#
_entry.id   AF-A0A397NEC0-F1
#
_cell.length_a   1.000
_cell.length_b   1.000
_cell.length_c   1.000
_cell.angle_alpha   90.00
_cell.angle_beta   90.00
_cell.angle_gamma   90.00
#
_symmetry.space_group_name_H-M   'P 1'
#
loop_
_entity.id
_entity.type
_entity.pdbx_description
1 polymer ?
#
loop_
_entity_poly.entity_id
_entity_poly.type
_entity_poly.pdbx_seq_one_letter_code
_entity_poly.pdbx_strand_id
1 'polypeptide(L)'
;MNPPTPRMGALAIPLLLSACMCVAGTAQARDISVTDGKGHYLPYKPGMALPKGVAAPLDGYSHADLLLAAAQPIEAQMKARGLDPTLTRESLFAMAGVLNEALEAKSAEYQIATDLQKAGDSPKARHEAVTALAKRFGLLTVDATYDSLKGSPLLSLDKQFLNDYINNAGNGVASYIMKLDTAAR
;
A
#
# COMPACT_ATOMS: atom_id res chain seq x y z
N MET A 1 -65.64 54.24 -6.50
CA MET A 1 -66.37 53.31 -7.40
C MET A 1 -65.77 51.92 -7.21
N ASN A 2 -66.59 50.88 -7.09
CA ASN A 2 -66.17 49.47 -6.96
C ASN A 2 -66.20 48.77 -8.34
N PRO A 3 -65.66 47.54 -8.51
CA PRO A 3 -64.46 46.95 -7.92
C PRO A 3 -63.46 46.67 -9.08
N PRO A 4 -63.23 45.46 -9.68
CA PRO A 4 -63.25 44.04 -9.26
C PRO A 4 -61.85 43.37 -9.14
N THR A 5 -61.77 42.26 -8.42
CA THR A 5 -60.71 41.23 -8.58
C THR A 5 -61.13 40.18 -9.61
N PRO A 6 -60.16 39.55 -10.32
CA PRO A 6 -60.35 38.15 -10.69
C PRO A 6 -59.09 37.26 -10.57
N ARG A 7 -59.29 36.12 -9.89
CA ARG A 7 -58.87 34.73 -10.20
C ARG A 7 -57.45 34.40 -10.70
N MET A 8 -56.79 33.55 -9.89
CA MET A 8 -56.10 32.30 -10.27
C MET A 8 -55.73 32.09 -11.75
N GLY A 9 -54.43 32.13 -12.04
CA GLY A 9 -53.79 31.40 -13.13
C GLY A 9 -52.72 30.48 -12.55
N ALA A 10 -52.76 29.19 -12.87
CA ALA A 10 -51.74 28.24 -12.42
C ALA A 10 -50.47 28.37 -13.26
N LEU A 11 -49.30 28.38 -12.62
CA LEU A 11 -48.04 28.04 -13.27
C LEU A 11 -47.33 26.95 -12.46
N ALA A 12 -47.20 25.77 -13.08
CA ALA A 12 -46.41 24.68 -12.53
C ALA A 12 -44.92 25.03 -12.64
N ILE A 13 -44.22 25.04 -11.50
CA ILE A 13 -42.75 25.10 -11.47
C ILE A 13 -42.26 23.64 -11.47
N PRO A 14 -41.63 23.14 -12.55
CA PRO A 14 -41.04 21.81 -12.53
C PRO A 14 -39.85 21.79 -11.56
N LEU A 15 -39.90 20.84 -10.63
CA LEU A 15 -38.84 20.51 -9.71
C LEU A 15 -37.59 19.96 -10.44
N LEU A 16 -36.47 19.94 -9.70
CA LEU A 16 -35.32 19.04 -9.87
C LEU A 16 -34.44 19.24 -11.12
N LEU A 17 -33.39 20.03 -10.94
CA LEU A 17 -32.06 19.64 -11.43
C LEU A 17 -31.10 19.51 -10.24
N SER A 18 -31.39 18.56 -9.34
CA SER A 18 -30.43 18.12 -8.34
C SER A 18 -29.35 17.33 -9.06
N ALA A 19 -28.28 18.01 -9.46
CA ALA A 19 -27.11 17.35 -10.03
C ALA A 19 -26.54 16.39 -8.99
N CYS A 20 -26.77 15.09 -9.17
CA CYS A 20 -25.99 14.06 -8.50
C CYS A 20 -24.54 14.25 -8.93
N MET A 21 -23.77 15.00 -8.13
CA MET A 21 -22.35 14.71 -8.02
C MET A 21 -22.26 13.29 -7.50
N CYS A 22 -22.06 12.34 -8.41
CA CYS A 22 -21.54 11.04 -8.10
C CYS A 22 -20.15 11.28 -7.51
N VAL A 23 -20.10 11.55 -6.21
CA VAL A 23 -18.89 11.41 -5.41
C VAL A 23 -18.47 9.97 -5.64
N ALA A 24 -17.44 9.79 -6.47
CA ALA A 24 -16.80 8.51 -6.65
C ALA A 24 -16.31 8.12 -5.26
N GLY A 25 -17.05 7.21 -4.62
CA GLY A 25 -16.73 6.75 -3.29
C GLY A 25 -15.35 6.12 -3.38
N THR A 26 -14.35 6.83 -2.85
CA THR A 26 -13.05 6.26 -2.57
C THR A 26 -13.31 5.19 -1.53
N ALA A 27 -13.54 3.97 -2.01
CA ALA A 27 -13.69 2.81 -1.16
C ALA A 27 -12.37 2.69 -0.40
N GLN A 28 -12.33 3.20 0.83
CA GLN A 28 -11.22 2.97 1.73
C GLN A 28 -11.07 1.46 1.80
N ALA A 29 -9.95 0.97 1.26
CA ALA A 29 -9.58 -0.43 1.41
C ALA A 29 -9.55 -0.70 2.91
N ARG A 30 -10.52 -1.46 3.41
CA ARG A 30 -10.54 -1.87 4.80
C ARG A 30 -9.28 -2.70 5.03
N ASP A 31 -8.51 -2.34 6.05
CA ASP A 31 -7.36 -3.12 6.49
C ASP A 31 -7.79 -4.57 6.70
N ILE A 32 -7.16 -5.48 5.97
CA ILE A 32 -7.34 -6.92 6.08
C ILE A 32 -6.52 -7.41 7.26
N SER A 33 -7.12 -8.29 8.06
CA SER A 33 -6.44 -9.00 9.14
C SER A 33 -6.74 -10.49 9.00
N VAL A 34 -5.71 -11.28 8.73
CA VAL A 34 -5.77 -12.74 8.68
C VAL A 34 -4.82 -13.28 9.75
N THR A 35 -5.40 -13.80 10.83
CA THR A 35 -4.65 -14.13 12.05
C THR A 35 -4.98 -15.51 12.61
N ASP A 36 -4.09 -16.02 13.47
CA ASP A 36 -4.18 -17.33 14.16
C ASP A 36 -5.28 -17.43 15.24
N GLY A 37 -6.15 -16.43 15.35
CA GLY A 37 -7.14 -16.30 16.43
C GLY A 37 -6.58 -15.75 17.75
N LYS A 38 -5.26 -15.60 17.87
CA LYS A 38 -4.57 -14.89 18.98
C LYS A 38 -4.12 -13.49 18.58
N GLY A 39 -4.29 -13.13 17.30
CA GLY A 39 -3.93 -11.83 16.73
C GLY A 39 -2.57 -11.82 16.01
N HIS A 40 -1.85 -12.94 15.94
CA HIS A 40 -0.63 -13.03 15.14
C HIS A 40 -0.97 -13.25 13.67
N TYR A 41 -0.13 -12.73 12.76
CA TYR A 41 -0.23 -13.02 11.34
C TYR A 41 -0.29 -14.52 11.08
N LEU A 42 -1.17 -14.94 10.16
CA LEU A 42 -1.31 -16.33 9.76
C LEU A 42 -0.79 -16.51 8.33
N PRO A 43 0.43 -17.07 8.14
CA PRO A 43 0.97 -17.37 6.82
C PRO A 43 0.04 -18.28 6.02
N TYR A 44 -0.15 -17.96 4.74
CA TYR A 44 -1.07 -18.70 3.89
C TYR A 44 -0.65 -20.15 3.69
N LYS A 45 -1.65 -21.03 3.62
CA LYS A 45 -1.48 -22.43 3.23
C LYS A 45 -2.55 -22.76 2.17
N PRO A 46 -2.21 -23.39 1.04
CA PRO A 46 -3.19 -23.80 0.04
C PRO A 46 -4.36 -24.57 0.66
N GLY A 47 -5.59 -24.17 0.34
CA GLY A 47 -6.81 -24.74 0.90
C GLY A 47 -7.25 -24.16 2.25
N MET A 48 -6.55 -23.16 2.80
CA MET A 48 -7.01 -22.41 3.97
C MET A 48 -8.31 -21.65 3.67
N ALA A 49 -9.28 -21.72 4.58
CA ALA A 49 -10.49 -20.91 4.50
C ALA A 49 -10.18 -19.45 4.87
N LEU A 50 -10.39 -18.52 3.93
CA LEU A 50 -10.11 -17.10 4.11
C LEU A 50 -11.38 -16.30 4.47
N PRO A 51 -11.25 -15.13 5.13
CA PRO A 51 -12.40 -14.27 5.39
C PRO A 51 -13.09 -13.82 4.09
N LYS A 52 -14.41 -13.62 4.15
CA LYS A 52 -15.22 -13.27 2.97
C LYS A 52 -14.70 -11.98 2.30
N GLY A 53 -14.31 -12.10 1.03
CA GLY A 53 -13.80 -10.97 0.23
C GLY A 53 -12.29 -10.69 0.40
N VAL A 54 -11.56 -11.60 1.03
CA VAL A 54 -10.09 -11.65 1.06
C VAL A 54 -9.63 -12.66 0.01
N ALA A 55 -8.69 -12.26 -0.84
CA ALA A 55 -8.01 -13.13 -1.80
C ALA A 55 -6.89 -13.92 -1.12
N ALA A 56 -6.56 -15.10 -1.66
CA ALA A 56 -5.28 -15.74 -1.35
C ALA A 56 -4.11 -14.87 -1.87
N PRO A 57 -2.92 -14.93 -1.25
CA PRO A 57 -1.71 -14.35 -1.81
C PRO A 57 -1.46 -14.85 -3.24
N LEU A 58 -0.79 -14.02 -4.05
CA LEU A 58 -0.44 -14.38 -5.43
C LEU A 58 0.62 -15.50 -5.43
N ASP A 59 0.56 -16.40 -6.41
CA ASP A 59 1.54 -17.47 -6.55
C ASP A 59 2.96 -16.90 -6.75
N GLY A 60 3.93 -17.42 -6.00
CA GLY A 60 5.32 -16.97 -6.06
C GLY A 60 5.59 -15.58 -5.46
N TYR A 61 4.64 -15.02 -4.71
CA TYR A 61 4.78 -13.74 -4.01
C TYR A 61 4.66 -13.94 -2.49
N SER A 62 5.59 -13.34 -1.75
CA SER A 62 5.67 -13.41 -0.29
C SER A 62 6.18 -12.10 0.34
N HIS A 63 6.11 -11.99 1.67
CA HIS A 63 6.81 -10.96 2.44
C HIS A 63 8.32 -10.95 2.12
N ALA A 64 8.96 -12.12 1.94
CA ALA A 64 10.38 -12.21 1.63
C ALA A 64 10.75 -11.50 0.32
N ASP A 65 9.86 -11.45 -0.67
CA ASP A 65 10.07 -10.69 -1.89
C ASP A 65 10.00 -9.18 -1.68
N LEU A 66 9.13 -8.70 -0.77
CA LEU A 66 9.10 -7.29 -0.36
C LEU A 66 10.34 -6.91 0.44
N LEU A 67 10.80 -7.78 1.35
CA LEU A 67 12.05 -7.61 2.09
C LEU A 67 13.24 -7.53 1.12
N LEU A 68 13.31 -8.40 0.11
CA LEU A 68 14.35 -8.38 -0.91
C LEU A 68 14.27 -7.12 -1.79
N ALA A 69 13.08 -6.70 -2.19
CA ALA A 69 12.86 -5.48 -2.96
C ALA A 69 13.29 -4.21 -2.21
N ALA A 70 13.10 -4.18 -0.88
CA ALA A 70 13.62 -3.11 -0.02
C ALA A 70 15.15 -3.19 0.15
N ALA A 71 15.69 -4.39 0.36
CA ALA A 71 17.10 -4.62 0.68
C ALA A 71 18.05 -4.37 -0.50
N GLN A 72 17.70 -4.79 -1.72
CA GLN A 72 18.57 -4.69 -2.90
C GLN A 72 19.12 -3.28 -3.18
N PRO A 73 18.32 -2.20 -3.27
CA PRO A 73 18.84 -0.88 -3.57
C PRO A 73 19.64 -0.29 -2.39
N ILE A 74 19.29 -0.62 -1.14
CA ILE A 74 20.12 -0.29 0.03
C ILE A 74 21.49 -0.98 -0.06
N GLU A 75 21.53 -2.29 -0.31
CA GLU A 75 22.77 -3.04 -0.36
C GLU A 75 23.71 -2.49 -1.45
N ALA A 76 23.14 -2.13 -2.62
CA ALA A 76 23.86 -1.47 -3.70
C ALA A 76 24.42 -0.09 -3.26
N GLN A 77 23.63 0.73 -2.57
CA GLN A 77 24.08 2.02 -2.02
C GLN A 77 25.21 1.86 -0.99
N MET A 78 25.08 0.91 -0.05
CA MET A 78 26.09 0.66 0.99
C MET A 78 27.41 0.15 0.38
N LYS A 79 27.33 -0.76 -0.59
CA LYS A 79 28.50 -1.23 -1.38
C LYS A 79 29.15 -0.08 -2.16
N ALA A 80 28.37 0.76 -2.85
CA ALA A 80 28.89 1.90 -3.60
C ALA A 80 29.55 2.97 -2.70
N ARG A 81 29.11 3.08 -1.44
CA ARG A 81 29.71 3.96 -0.42
C ARG A 81 30.96 3.34 0.25
N GLY A 82 31.30 2.10 -0.08
CA GLY A 82 32.44 1.38 0.50
C GLY A 82 32.27 1.02 1.98
N LEU A 83 31.03 0.87 2.46
CA LEU A 83 30.77 0.49 3.85
C LEU A 83 31.21 -0.95 4.14
N ASP A 84 31.54 -1.21 5.39
CA ASP A 84 31.94 -2.54 5.84
C ASP A 84 30.85 -3.60 5.52
N PRO A 85 31.22 -4.78 4.97
CA PRO A 85 30.25 -5.83 4.63
C PRO A 85 29.48 -6.40 5.84
N THR A 86 30.05 -6.36 7.04
CA THR A 86 29.34 -6.79 8.27
C THR A 86 28.35 -5.73 8.70
N LEU A 87 28.75 -4.45 8.74
CA LEU A 87 27.81 -3.34 8.97
C LEU A 87 26.65 -3.35 7.97
N THR A 88 26.93 -3.64 6.70
CA THR A 88 25.92 -3.80 5.65
C THR A 88 24.95 -4.93 5.96
N ARG A 89 25.45 -6.12 6.32
CA ARG A 89 24.63 -7.29 6.67
C ARG A 89 23.75 -7.03 7.89
N GLU A 90 24.33 -6.54 8.99
CA GLU A 90 23.58 -6.30 10.24
C GLU A 90 22.52 -5.21 10.06
N SER A 91 22.82 -4.15 9.28
CA SER A 91 21.83 -3.11 8.98
C SER A 91 20.66 -3.65 8.15
N LEU A 92 20.93 -4.53 7.18
CA LEU A 92 19.88 -5.18 6.38
C LEU A 92 19.06 -6.17 7.20
N PHE A 93 19.65 -6.90 8.14
CA PHE A 93 18.90 -7.77 9.07
C PHE A 93 18.01 -6.96 10.03
N ALA A 94 18.53 -5.86 10.59
CA ALA A 94 17.73 -4.97 11.44
C ALA A 94 16.53 -4.37 10.68
N MET A 95 16.76 -3.89 9.45
CA MET A 95 15.68 -3.43 8.56
C MET A 95 14.68 -4.55 8.25
N ALA A 96 15.16 -5.75 7.89
CA ALA A 96 14.30 -6.87 7.52
C ALA A 96 13.40 -7.32 8.67
N GLY A 97 13.89 -7.31 9.92
CA GLY A 97 13.08 -7.62 11.11
C GLY A 97 11.91 -6.63 11.27
N VAL A 98 12.21 -5.33 11.39
CA VAL A 98 11.19 -4.28 11.59
C VAL A 98 10.21 -4.22 10.41
N LEU A 99 10.69 -4.38 9.17
CA LEU A 99 9.83 -4.40 7.99
C LEU A 99 8.93 -5.64 7.95
N ASN A 100 9.43 -6.83 8.32
CA ASN A 100 8.60 -8.03 8.37
C ASN A 100 7.46 -7.90 9.39
N GLU A 101 7.76 -7.42 10.60
CA GLU A 101 6.73 -7.13 11.62
C GLU A 101 5.66 -6.13 11.10
N ALA A 102 6.09 -5.08 10.39
CA ALA A 102 5.17 -4.10 9.79
C ALA A 102 4.29 -4.70 8.68
N LEU A 103 4.84 -5.62 7.86
CA LEU A 103 4.10 -6.32 6.80
C LEU A 103 3.11 -7.34 7.37
N GLU A 104 3.51 -8.09 8.40
CA GLU A 104 2.67 -9.03 9.14
C GLU A 104 1.49 -8.33 9.83
N ALA A 105 1.77 -7.21 10.52
CA ALA A 105 0.75 -6.38 11.16
C ALA A 105 -0.29 -5.80 10.17
N LYS A 106 0.06 -5.71 8.88
CA LYS A 106 -0.85 -5.30 7.78
C LYS A 106 -1.36 -6.47 6.94
N SER A 107 -1.08 -7.73 7.32
CA SER A 107 -1.40 -8.93 6.55
C SER A 107 -1.06 -8.76 5.05
N ALA A 108 0.13 -8.20 4.78
CA ALA A 108 0.41 -7.51 3.52
C ALA A 108 0.21 -8.38 2.26
N GLU A 109 0.57 -9.65 2.31
CA GLU A 109 0.33 -10.63 1.24
C GLU A 109 -1.14 -10.69 0.81
N TYR A 110 -2.05 -10.85 1.79
CA TYR A 110 -3.49 -10.87 1.57
C TYR A 110 -4.02 -9.51 1.11
N GLN A 111 -3.53 -8.40 1.71
CA GLN A 111 -3.96 -7.05 1.35
C GLN A 111 -3.60 -6.70 -0.10
N ILE A 112 -2.38 -7.01 -0.52
CA ILE A 112 -1.89 -6.73 -1.88
C ILE A 112 -2.65 -7.58 -2.90
N ALA A 113 -2.76 -8.88 -2.70
CA ALA A 113 -3.51 -9.75 -3.61
C ALA A 113 -4.98 -9.34 -3.73
N THR A 114 -5.62 -9.02 -2.60
CA THR A 114 -7.03 -8.61 -2.56
C THR A 114 -7.25 -7.27 -3.28
N ASP A 115 -6.39 -6.28 -3.07
CA ASP A 115 -6.54 -4.96 -3.68
C ASP A 115 -6.20 -4.99 -5.18
N LEU A 116 -5.23 -5.82 -5.61
CA LEU A 116 -4.97 -6.08 -7.03
C LEU A 116 -6.17 -6.77 -7.72
N GLN A 117 -6.83 -7.73 -7.06
CA GLN A 117 -8.03 -8.36 -7.61
C GLN A 117 -9.20 -7.37 -7.71
N LYS A 118 -9.35 -6.45 -6.74
CA LYS A 118 -10.40 -5.40 -6.76
C LYS A 118 -10.17 -4.30 -7.80
N ALA A 119 -8.95 -4.14 -8.30
CA ALA A 119 -8.61 -3.07 -9.25
C ALA A 119 -9.34 -3.21 -10.61
N GLY A 120 -9.86 -4.41 -10.93
CA GLY A 120 -10.68 -4.68 -12.11
C GLY A 120 -9.94 -4.54 -13.43
N ASP A 121 -10.69 -4.46 -14.54
CA ASP A 121 -10.14 -4.60 -15.90
C ASP A 121 -9.93 -3.26 -16.63
N SER A 122 -10.48 -2.16 -16.11
CA SER A 122 -10.34 -0.82 -16.72
C SER A 122 -8.87 -0.36 -16.62
N PRO A 123 -8.13 -0.21 -17.74
CA PRO A 123 -6.67 -0.03 -17.68
C PRO A 123 -6.24 1.21 -16.89
N LYS A 124 -6.99 2.31 -17.00
CA LYS A 124 -6.73 3.55 -16.26
C LYS A 124 -7.01 3.39 -14.76
N ALA A 125 -8.21 2.92 -14.41
CA ALA A 125 -8.60 2.77 -13.00
C ALA A 125 -7.72 1.74 -12.28
N ARG A 126 -7.34 0.67 -12.98
CA ARG A 126 -6.38 -0.33 -12.49
C ARG A 126 -5.01 0.28 -12.24
N HIS A 127 -4.46 1.04 -13.20
CA HIS A 127 -3.18 1.73 -13.01
C HIS A 127 -3.19 2.70 -11.82
N GLU A 128 -4.26 3.48 -11.66
CA GLU A 128 -4.45 4.39 -10.52
C GLU A 128 -4.52 3.63 -9.18
N ALA A 129 -5.27 2.52 -9.13
CA ALA A 129 -5.38 1.67 -7.93
C ALA A 129 -4.05 0.99 -7.57
N VAL A 130 -3.34 0.42 -8.54
CA VAL A 130 -2.02 -0.20 -8.37
C VAL A 130 -0.98 0.82 -7.92
N THR A 131 -1.02 2.04 -8.46
CA THR A 131 -0.13 3.13 -8.05
C THR A 131 -0.40 3.57 -6.60
N ALA A 132 -1.68 3.65 -6.19
CA ALA A 132 -2.05 3.93 -4.82
C ALA A 132 -1.62 2.81 -3.85
N LEU A 133 -1.77 1.54 -4.25
CA LEU A 133 -1.32 0.37 -3.51
C LEU A 133 0.20 0.35 -3.32
N ALA A 134 0.96 0.54 -4.41
CA ALA A 134 2.41 0.63 -4.41
C ALA A 134 2.91 1.78 -3.51
N LYS A 135 2.30 2.96 -3.60
CA LYS A 135 2.60 4.10 -2.72
C LYS A 135 2.35 3.79 -1.24
N ARG A 136 1.24 3.11 -0.91
CA ARG A 136 0.88 2.77 0.48
C ARG A 136 1.92 1.86 1.13
N PHE A 137 2.35 0.81 0.43
CA PHE A 137 3.37 -0.12 0.95
C PHE A 137 4.80 0.42 0.84
N GLY A 138 5.10 1.26 -0.15
CA GLY A 138 6.34 2.03 -0.18
C GLY A 138 6.50 2.96 1.03
N LEU A 139 5.42 3.62 1.45
CA LEU A 139 5.41 4.44 2.68
C LEU A 139 5.54 3.60 3.96
N LEU A 140 4.81 2.48 4.06
CA LEU A 140 5.00 1.53 5.18
C LEU A 140 6.47 1.08 5.30
N THR A 141 7.13 0.88 4.16
CA THR A 141 8.54 0.50 4.09
C THR A 141 9.47 1.64 4.49
N VAL A 142 9.17 2.88 4.09
CA VAL A 142 9.88 4.10 4.55
C VAL A 142 9.83 4.20 6.08
N ASP A 143 8.64 4.07 6.68
CA ASP A 143 8.45 4.19 8.12
C ASP A 143 9.20 3.08 8.88
N ALA A 144 9.07 1.82 8.45
CA ALA A 144 9.77 0.68 9.05
C ALA A 144 11.30 0.76 8.88
N THR A 145 11.78 1.22 7.72
CA THR A 145 13.22 1.41 7.46
C THR A 145 13.79 2.54 8.31
N TYR A 146 13.06 3.66 8.49
CA TYR A 146 13.44 4.72 9.41
C TYR A 146 13.52 4.22 10.86
N ASP A 147 12.53 3.45 11.30
CA ASP A 147 12.51 2.88 12.65
C ASP A 147 13.66 1.89 12.90
N SER A 148 14.07 1.12 11.88
CA SER A 148 15.22 0.22 11.96
C SER A 148 16.57 0.92 12.17
N LEU A 149 16.67 2.23 11.89
CA LEU A 149 17.87 3.02 12.14
C LEU A 149 18.06 3.41 13.61
N LYS A 150 17.07 3.20 14.49
CA LYS A 150 17.16 3.54 15.92
C LYS A 150 18.32 2.79 16.59
N GLY A 151 19.37 3.53 16.98
CA GLY A 151 20.59 2.96 17.56
C GLY A 151 21.60 2.40 16.55
N SER A 152 21.33 2.52 15.24
CA SER A 152 22.24 2.04 14.19
C SER A 152 23.49 2.92 14.06
N PRO A 153 24.68 2.33 13.85
CA PRO A 153 25.89 3.08 13.50
C PRO A 153 25.73 3.94 12.23
N LEU A 154 24.79 3.60 11.34
CA LEU A 154 24.48 4.38 10.15
C LEU A 154 24.02 5.82 10.46
N LEU A 155 23.48 6.09 11.65
CA LEU A 155 23.11 7.44 12.09
C LEU A 155 24.29 8.42 12.17
N SER A 156 25.53 7.92 12.15
CA SER A 156 26.75 8.75 12.06
C SER A 156 27.06 9.25 10.64
N LEU A 157 26.39 8.70 9.61
CA LEU A 157 26.57 9.07 8.22
C LEU A 157 25.78 10.35 7.88
N ASP A 158 26.07 10.92 6.71
CA ASP A 158 25.46 12.17 6.29
C ASP A 158 23.95 12.05 5.99
N LYS A 159 23.24 13.18 6.08
CA LYS A 159 21.79 13.23 5.88
C LYS A 159 21.35 12.78 4.49
N GLN A 160 22.18 12.96 3.47
CA GLN A 160 21.84 12.54 2.11
C GLN A 160 21.84 11.01 2.03
N PHE A 161 22.89 10.36 2.55
CA PHE A 161 22.95 8.90 2.68
C PHE A 161 21.72 8.33 3.42
N LEU A 162 21.34 8.92 4.57
CA LEU A 162 20.20 8.46 5.36
C LEU A 162 18.86 8.63 4.62
N ASN A 163 18.65 9.78 3.97
CA ASN A 163 17.47 10.00 3.13
C ASN A 163 17.41 9.00 1.97
N ASP A 164 18.53 8.77 1.27
CA ASP A 164 18.60 7.84 0.17
C ASP A 164 18.33 6.40 0.64
N TYR A 165 18.91 5.99 1.77
CA TYR A 165 18.73 4.66 2.36
C TYR A 165 17.24 4.33 2.57
N ILE A 166 16.51 5.23 3.23
CA ILE A 166 15.09 5.03 3.56
C ILE A 166 14.22 5.10 2.30
N ASN A 167 14.44 6.09 1.43
CA ASN A 167 13.64 6.26 0.21
C ASN A 167 13.88 5.12 -0.79
N ASN A 168 15.10 4.61 -0.89
CA ASN A 168 15.45 3.47 -1.75
C ASN A 168 14.69 2.20 -1.36
N ALA A 169 14.54 1.91 -0.07
CA ALA A 169 13.73 0.80 0.41
C ALA A 169 12.26 0.91 -0.04
N GLY A 170 11.63 2.07 0.22
CA GLY A 170 10.24 2.32 -0.16
C GLY A 170 10.00 2.30 -1.66
N ASN A 171 10.91 2.89 -2.43
CA ASN A 171 10.87 2.88 -3.90
C ASN A 171 11.04 1.46 -4.46
N GLY A 172 11.88 0.63 -3.84
CA GLY A 172 12.06 -0.78 -4.19
C GLY A 172 10.76 -1.58 -4.04
N VAL A 173 10.11 -1.50 -2.88
CA VAL A 173 8.82 -2.15 -2.60
C VAL A 173 7.70 -1.64 -3.51
N ALA A 174 7.59 -0.32 -3.69
CA ALA A 174 6.59 0.26 -4.59
C ALA A 174 6.79 -0.23 -6.04
N SER A 175 8.04 -0.26 -6.53
CA SER A 175 8.39 -0.75 -7.86
C SER A 175 8.11 -2.24 -8.03
N TYR A 176 8.30 -3.05 -6.97
CA TYR A 176 7.97 -4.48 -6.99
C TYR A 176 6.45 -4.71 -7.09
N ILE A 177 5.63 -3.98 -6.32
CA ILE A 177 4.16 -4.08 -6.38
C ILE A 177 3.63 -3.68 -7.77
N MET A 178 4.21 -2.67 -8.42
CA MET A 178 3.85 -2.32 -9.80
C MET A 178 4.19 -3.45 -10.80
N LYS A 179 5.22 -4.25 -10.54
CA LYS A 179 5.56 -5.43 -11.36
C LYS A 179 4.61 -6.60 -11.11
N LEU A 180 4.14 -6.81 -9.86
CA LEU A 180 3.14 -7.84 -9.54
C LEU A 180 1.88 -7.68 -10.38
N ASP A 181 1.40 -6.44 -10.60
CA ASP A 181 0.23 -6.20 -11.46
C ASP A 181 0.44 -6.56 -12.94
N THR A 182 1.69 -6.59 -13.40
CA THR A 182 2.03 -7.04 -14.77
C THR A 182 2.09 -8.56 -14.85
N ALA A 183 2.51 -9.23 -13.78
CA ALA A 183 2.60 -10.69 -13.69
C ALA A 183 1.28 -11.38 -13.34
N ALA A 184 0.33 -10.68 -12.73
CA ALA A 184 -1.00 -11.16 -12.38
C ALA A 184 -2.05 -11.00 -13.51
N ARG A 185 -1.61 -10.96 -14.77
CA ARG A 185 -2.41 -10.78 -16.00
C ARG A 185 -2.10 -11.89 -17.00
#